data_AF-W4QP41-F1
#
_entry.id   AF-W4QP41-F1
#
_cell.length_a   1.000
_cell.length_b   1.000
_cell.length_c   1.000
_cell.angle_alpha   90.00
_cell.angle_beta   90.00
_cell.angle_gamma   90.00
#
_symmetry.space_group_name_H-M   'P 1'
#
loop_
_entity.id
_entity.type
_entity.pdbx_description
1 polymer ?
#
loop_
_entity_poly.entity_id
_entity_poly.type
_entity_poly.pdbx_seq_one_letter_code
_entity_poly.pdbx_strand_id
1 'polypeptide(L)' 'MYEHTFRRVELSAFNKKPKEDYQQIVFDFEKEGWELVQIFAPALRVTARLLILN' A
#
# COMPACT_ATOMS: atom_id res chain seq x y z
N MET A 1 -13.17 -17.72 1.59
CA MET A 1 -12.23 -17.28 0.54
C MET A 1 -12.01 -15.81 0.81
N TYR A 2 -10.76 -15.40 1.09
CA TYR A 2 -10.47 -14.03 1.51
C TYR A 2 -10.64 -13.06 0.33
N GLU A 3 -11.15 -11.86 0.62
CA GLU A 3 -11.18 -10.78 -0.36
C GLU A 3 -9.79 -10.15 -0.47
N HIS A 4 -9.36 -9.83 -1.69
CA HIS A 4 -8.05 -9.23 -1.94
C HIS A 4 -8.22 -7.85 -2.56
N THR A 5 -7.59 -6.83 -1.97
CA THR A 5 -7.53 -5.49 -2.57
C THR A 5 -6.09 -4.99 -2.72
N PHE A 6 -5.88 -4.17 -3.74
CA PHE A 6 -4.58 -3.58 -4.04
C PHE A 6 -4.66 -2.06 -3.97
N ARG A 7 -3.89 -1.45 -3.06
CA ARG A 7 -3.73 0.00 -3.00
C ARG A 7 -2.43 0.43 -3.64
N ARG A 8 -2.48 1.32 -4.64
CA ARG A 8 -1.29 1.91 -5.25
C ARG A 8 -0.90 3.16 -4.47
N VAL A 9 0.35 3.23 -4.03
CA VAL A 9 0.95 4.38 -3.38
C VAL A 9 1.94 5.01 -4.34
N GLU A 10 1.73 6.27 -4.68
CA GLU A 10 2.62 6.99 -5.58
C GLU A 10 3.92 7.39 -4.88
N LEU A 11 5.03 7.35 -5.63
CA LEU A 11 6.29 7.92 -5.17
C LEU A 11 6.48 9.31 -5.79
N SER A 12 7.09 10.22 -5.04
CA SER A 12 7.58 11.48 -5.58
C SER A 12 8.71 11.21 -6.57
N ALA A 13 8.62 11.80 -7.76
CA ALA A 13 9.63 11.65 -8.80
C ALA A 13 11.00 12.21 -8.39
N PHE A 14 11.02 13.19 -7.47
CA PHE A 14 12.22 13.92 -7.10
C PHE A 14 13.02 13.25 -5.97
N ASN A 15 12.33 12.82 -4.90
CA ASN A 15 12.98 12.23 -3.72
C ASN A 15 12.67 10.74 -3.52
N LYS A 16 11.85 10.14 -4.41
CA LYS A 16 11.43 8.73 -4.39
C LYS A 16 10.74 8.30 -3.09
N LYS A 17 10.29 9.26 -2.27
CA LYS A 17 9.51 8.97 -1.07
C LYS A 17 8.03 8.79 -1.44
N PRO A 18 7.28 7.94 -0.71
CA PRO A 18 5.84 7.89 -0.81
C PRO A 18 5.21 9.29 -0.70
N LYS A 19 4.24 9.59 -1.56
CA LYS A 19 3.44 10.82 -1.47
C LYS A 19 2.39 10.73 -0.37
N GLU A 20 1.94 9.51 -0.07
CA GLU A 20 0.99 9.19 0.98
C GLU A 20 1.70 8.45 2.12
N ASP A 21 1.21 8.63 3.33
CA ASP A 21 1.66 7.84 4.47
C ASP A 21 1.02 6.45 4.41
N TYR A 22 1.80 5.46 3.97
CA TYR A 22 1.32 4.09 3.85
C TYR A 22 1.01 3.45 5.21
N GLN A 23 1.59 3.93 6.31
CA GLN A 23 1.26 3.43 7.64
C GLN A 23 -0.16 3.84 8.03
N GLN A 24 -0.54 5.08 7.72
CA GLN A 24 -1.90 5.57 7.93
C GLN A 24 -2.91 4.82 7.05
N ILE A 25 -2.55 4.55 5.78
CA ILE A 25 -3.37 3.73 4.89
C ILE A 25 -3.64 2.35 5.51
N VAL A 26 -2.59 1.65 5.97
CA VAL A 26 -2.75 0.33 6.61
C VAL A 26 -3.64 0.41 7.84
N PHE A 27 -3.42 1.39 8.72
CA PHE A 27 -4.22 1.58 9.92
C PHE A 27 -5.71 1.84 9.63
N ASP A 28 -6.02 2.59 8.57
CA ASP A 28 -7.41 2.84 8.19
C ASP A 28 -8.09 1.59 7.63
N PHE A 29 -7.38 0.77 6.84
CA PHE A 29 -7.86 -0.53 6.38
C PHE A 29 -8.05 -1.54 7.54
N GLU A 30 -7.16 -1.53 8.53
CA GLU A 30 -7.28 -2.39 9.73
C GLU A 30 -8.53 -2.07 10.56
N LYS A 31 -8.94 -0.79 10.64
CA LYS A 31 -10.22 -0.42 11.28
C LYS A 31 -11.43 -1.00 10.56
N GLU A 32 -11.32 -1.24 9.26
CA GLU A 32 -12.37 -1.84 8.43
C GLU A 32 -12.31 -3.38 8.43
N GLY A 33 -11.42 -3.98 9.24
CA GLY A 33 -11.27 -5.42 9.38
C GLY A 33 -10.30 -6.05 8.40
N TRP A 34 -9.50 -5.26 7.68
CA TRP A 34 -8.54 -5.77 6.72
C TRP A 34 -7.14 -5.97 7.32
N GLU A 35 -6.38 -6.97 6.86
CA GLU A 35 -5.01 -7.26 7.30
C GLU A 35 -3.99 -7.03 6.18
N LEU A 36 -2.92 -6.28 6.46
CA LEU A 36 -1.81 -6.10 5.53
C LEU A 36 -1.03 -7.41 5.37
N VAL A 37 -0.92 -7.89 4.13
CA VAL A 37 -0.10 -9.09 3.83
C VAL A 37 1.27 -8.71 3.31
N GLN A 38 1.34 -7.77 2.38
CA GLN A 38 2.58 -7.50 1.66
C GLN A 38 2.66 -6.08 1.12
N ILE A 39 3.87 -5.52 1.22
CA ILE A 39 4.29 -4.33 0.48
C ILE A 39 5.02 -4.78 -0.78
N PHE A 40 4.49 -4.43 -1.95
CA PHE A 40 5.06 -4.75 -3.25
C PHE A 40 5.61 -3.47 -3.90
N ALA A 41 6.93 -3.29 -3.83
CA ALA A 41 7.64 -2.19 -4.47
C ALA A 41 8.47 -2.70 -5.66
N PRO A 42 7.89 -2.78 -6.88
CA PRO A 42 8.63 -3.23 -8.05
C PRO A 42 9.82 -2.28 -8.32
N ALA A 43 10.91 -2.81 -8.90
CA ALA A 43 12.13 -2.03 -9.20
C ALA A 43 11.88 -0.80 -10.12
N LEU A 44 10.71 -0.75 -10.75
CA LEU A 44 10.12 0.43 -11.36
C LEU A 44 9.83 1.48 -10.27
N ARG A 45 10.78 2.42 -10.10
CA ARG A 45 10.84 3.47 -9.05
C ARG A 45 9.68 4.50 -9.08
N VAL A 46 8.54 4.14 -9.64
CA VAL A 46 7.42 5.04 -9.89
C VAL A 46 6.33 4.84 -8.82
N THR A 47 6.05 3.61 -8.37
CA THR A 47 4.97 3.33 -7.39
C THR A 47 5.20 2.08 -6.54
N ALA A 48 4.65 2.07 -5.33
CA ALA A 48 4.48 0.89 -4.49
C ALA A 48 3.02 0.40 -4.51
N ARG A 49 2.79 -0.88 -4.21
CA ARG A 49 1.47 -1.47 -4.01
C ARG A 49 1.39 -2.13 -2.64
N LEU A 50 0.24 -2.03 -2.00
CA LEU A 50 -0.09 -2.75 -0.77
C LEU A 50 -1.13 -3.83 -1.11
N LEU A 51 -0.92 -5.05 -0.64
CA LEU A 51 -1.90 -6.14 -0.70
C LEU A 51 -2.50 -6.33 0.69
N ILE A 52 -3.83 -6.30 0.75
CA ILE A 52 -4.60 -6.37 2.00
C ILE A 52 -5.72 -7.41 1.86
N LEU A 53 -6.03 -8.15 2.94
CA LEU A 53 -7.04 -9.23 3.02
C LEU A 53 -8.21 -8.90 3.96
N ASN A 54 -9.39 -9.44 3.69
CA ASN A 54 -10.55 -9.49 4.61
C ASN A 54 -11.17 -10.90 4.59
#